data_AF-A0A3D5ZE76-F1
#
_entry.id   AF-A0A3D5ZE76-F1
#
_cell.length_a   1.000
_cell.length_b   1.000
_cell.length_c   1.000
_cell.angle_alpha   90.00
_cell.angle_beta   90.00
_cell.angle_gamma   90.00
#
_symmetry.space_group_name_H-M   'P 1'
#
loop_
_entity.id
_entity.type
_entity.pdbx_description
1 polymer ?
#
loop_
_entity_poly.entity_id
_entity_poly.type
_entity_poly.pdbx_seq_one_letter_code
_entity_poly.pdbx_strand_id
1 'polypeptide(L)'
;MNNTGSIITIEDLRPVFKYLRKNWLILLLFPILAYALAYLYTYRLPDMHGAKSEILLKSDETYNYQSELRSNFGYFSQYADIENQKRIITSYDLIDKAVERLNLNVGYFIQGRWKRKKVPSFPALEISVDWEELEGTLNIPIKLEIIDYRSVRLEYELNGTIQSFIYPLGDN
;
A
#
# COMPACT_ATOMS: atom_id res chain seq x y z
N MET A 1 18.30 15.35 -50.53
CA MET A 1 17.65 15.20 -49.21
C MET A 1 17.72 13.74 -48.79
N ASN A 2 17.69 13.50 -47.48
CA ASN A 2 17.57 12.21 -46.76
C ASN A 2 18.85 11.75 -46.04
N ASN A 3 19.32 12.59 -45.10
CA ASN A 3 20.09 12.14 -43.95
C ASN A 3 19.10 11.75 -42.85
N THR A 4 18.79 10.47 -42.73
CA THR A 4 18.27 9.91 -41.48
C THR A 4 19.44 9.22 -40.81
N GLY A 5 20.08 9.92 -39.88
CA GLY A 5 21.13 9.36 -39.03
C GLY A 5 20.56 8.25 -38.15
N SER A 6 20.64 7.01 -38.60
CA SER A 6 20.48 5.85 -37.73
C SER A 6 21.79 5.66 -36.97
N ILE A 7 21.75 5.87 -35.66
CA ILE A 7 22.93 5.83 -34.78
C ILE A 7 23.48 4.40 -34.61
N ILE A 8 22.75 3.38 -35.10
CA ILE A 8 23.16 1.97 -35.08
C ILE A 8 22.68 1.29 -36.37
N THR A 9 23.59 0.71 -37.15
CA THR A 9 23.29 0.00 -38.41
C THR A 9 23.56 -1.50 -38.26
N ILE A 10 22.92 -2.35 -39.08
CA ILE A 10 23.00 -3.81 -38.95
C ILE A 10 24.41 -4.38 -39.21
N GLU A 11 25.25 -3.63 -39.93
CA GLU A 11 26.65 -3.99 -40.11
C GLU A 11 27.45 -3.92 -38.79
N ASP A 12 27.11 -3.00 -37.88
CA ASP A 12 27.80 -2.84 -36.58
C ASP A 12 27.45 -3.94 -35.57
N LEU A 13 26.32 -4.62 -35.76
CA LEU A 13 25.87 -5.75 -34.94
C LEU A 13 26.52 -7.09 -35.33
N ARG A 14 27.00 -7.20 -36.58
CA ARG A 14 27.66 -8.40 -37.10
C ARG A 14 28.93 -8.82 -36.31
N PRO A 15 29.86 -7.91 -35.92
CA PRO A 15 31.00 -8.28 -35.09
C PRO A 15 30.57 -8.76 -33.71
N VAL A 16 29.61 -8.08 -33.07
CA VAL A 16 29.07 -8.47 -31.75
C VAL A 16 28.53 -9.90 -31.79
N PHE A 17 27.72 -10.23 -32.80
CA PHE A 17 27.16 -11.57 -32.95
C PHE A 17 28.24 -12.65 -33.16
N LYS A 18 29.32 -12.34 -33.87
CA LYS A 18 30.46 -13.24 -34.06
C LYS A 18 31.22 -13.51 -32.75
N TYR A 19 31.38 -12.50 -31.89
CA TYR A 19 31.97 -12.65 -30.56
C TYR A 19 31.07 -13.45 -29.61
N LEU A 20 29.76 -13.18 -29.62
CA LEU A 20 28.78 -13.93 -28.82
C LEU A 20 28.76 -15.42 -29.17
N ARG A 21 28.84 -15.76 -30.47
CA ARG A 21 28.87 -17.16 -30.92
C ARG A 21 30.17 -17.88 -30.52
N LYS A 22 31.32 -17.19 -30.53
CA LYS A 22 32.61 -17.78 -30.13
C LYS A 22 32.67 -18.06 -28.63
N ASN A 23 32.04 -17.21 -27.82
CA ASN A 23 31.99 -17.36 -26.38
C ASN A 23 30.54 -17.55 -25.90
N TRP A 24 29.89 -18.61 -26.40
CA TRP A 24 28.47 -18.92 -26.15
C TRP A 24 28.09 -18.96 -24.66
N LEU A 25 29.04 -19.25 -23.77
CA LEU A 25 28.88 -19.16 -22.31
C LEU A 25 28.47 -17.76 -21.85
N ILE A 26 28.93 -16.69 -22.50
CA ILE A 26 28.55 -15.30 -22.19
C ILE A 26 27.06 -15.08 -22.43
N LEU A 27 26.51 -15.71 -23.47
CA LEU A 27 25.09 -15.62 -23.81
C LEU A 27 24.20 -16.22 -22.73
N LEU A 28 24.72 -17.18 -21.95
CA LEU A 28 24.04 -17.79 -20.81
C LEU A 28 24.38 -17.10 -19.48
N LEU A 29 25.62 -16.60 -19.34
CA LEU A 29 26.09 -15.92 -18.12
C LEU A 29 25.37 -14.59 -17.88
N PHE A 30 25.20 -13.76 -18.91
CA PHE A 30 24.53 -12.46 -18.77
C PHE A 30 23.08 -12.55 -18.30
N PRO A 31 22.20 -13.40 -18.87
CA PRO A 31 20.83 -13.52 -18.37
C PRO A 31 20.77 -14.09 -16.95
N ILE A 32 21.67 -15.01 -16.59
CA ILE A 32 21.74 -15.54 -15.21
C ILE A 32 22.17 -14.44 -14.24
N LEU A 33 23.19 -13.65 -14.59
CA LEU A 33 23.67 -12.56 -13.76
C LEU A 33 22.60 -11.46 -13.63
N ALA A 34 21.94 -11.10 -14.72
CA ALA A 34 20.82 -10.16 -14.73
C ALA A 34 19.66 -10.67 -13.87
N TYR A 35 19.32 -11.96 -13.96
CA TYR A 35 18.31 -12.60 -13.11
C TYR A 35 18.69 -12.55 -11.63
N ALA A 36 19.94 -12.88 -11.28
CA ALA A 36 20.41 -12.83 -9.90
C ALA A 36 20.35 -11.41 -9.32
N LEU A 37 20.77 -10.41 -10.10
CA LEU A 37 20.68 -8.99 -9.72
C LEU A 37 19.23 -8.53 -9.58
N ALA A 38 18.36 -8.88 -10.53
CA ALA A 38 16.94 -8.56 -10.48
C ALA A 38 16.25 -9.21 -9.28
N TYR A 39 16.57 -10.46 -8.97
CA TYR A 39 16.03 -11.17 -7.81
C TYR A 39 16.43 -10.50 -6.49
N LEU A 40 17.71 -10.16 -6.33
CA LEU A 40 18.22 -9.44 -5.16
C LEU A 40 17.59 -8.05 -5.01
N TYR A 41 17.36 -7.36 -6.14
CA TYR A 41 16.67 -6.08 -6.15
C TYR A 41 15.21 -6.23 -5.71
N THR A 42 14.45 -7.11 -6.35
CA THR A 42 13.03 -7.36 -6.05
C THR A 42 12.80 -7.81 -4.60
N TYR A 43 13.70 -8.59 -4.02
CA TYR A 43 13.60 -9.01 -2.62
C TYR A 43 13.56 -7.83 -1.63
N ARG A 44 14.18 -6.70 -1.99
CA ARG A 44 14.21 -5.48 -1.16
C ARG A 44 13.01 -4.57 -1.37
N LEU A 45 12.22 -4.78 -2.42
CA LEU A 45 11.08 -3.92 -2.70
C LEU A 45 9.99 -4.13 -1.63
N PRO A 46 9.38 -3.04 -1.14
CA PRO A 46 8.23 -3.14 -0.27
C PRO A 46 7.01 -3.64 -1.05
N ASP A 47 6.23 -4.52 -0.44
CA ASP A 47 4.98 -5.02 -1.03
C ASP A 47 3.94 -3.90 -0.99
N MET A 48 3.52 -3.41 -2.16
CA MET A 48 2.45 -2.42 -2.29
C MET A 48 1.11 -3.15 -2.51
N HIS A 49 0.17 -2.99 -1.58
CA HIS A 49 -1.16 -3.58 -1.67
C HIS A 49 -2.17 -2.51 -2.11
N GLY A 50 -2.89 -2.77 -3.19
CA GLY A 50 -4.04 -1.96 -3.63
C GLY A 50 -5.34 -2.70 -3.39
N ALA A 51 -6.32 -2.05 -2.77
CA ALA A 51 -7.68 -2.57 -2.61
C ALA A 51 -8.63 -1.80 -3.54
N LYS A 52 -9.48 -2.53 -4.27
CA LYS A 52 -10.55 -1.95 -5.10
C LYS A 52 -11.88 -2.51 -4.61
N SER A 53 -12.87 -1.64 -4.46
CA SER A 53 -14.24 -2.01 -4.10
C SER A 53 -15.20 -1.52 -5.18
N GLU A 54 -16.20 -2.33 -5.50
CA GLU A 54 -17.28 -1.99 -6.42
C GLU A 54 -18.61 -2.12 -5.67
N ILE A 55 -19.44 -1.09 -5.74
CA ILE A 55 -20.74 -1.02 -5.03
C ILE A 55 -21.83 -0.97 -6.09
N LEU A 56 -22.75 -1.95 -6.05
CA LEU A 56 -23.91 -1.98 -6.92
C LEU A 56 -25.07 -1.24 -6.24
N LEU A 57 -25.62 -0.23 -6.91
CA LEU A 57 -26.80 0.49 -6.45
C LEU A 57 -28.05 -0.26 -6.89
N LYS A 58 -28.98 -0.50 -5.95
CA LYS A 58 -30.24 -1.15 -6.23
C LYS A 58 -31.22 -0.11 -6.79
N SER A 59 -31.60 -0.26 -8.06
CA SER A 59 -32.74 0.45 -8.64
C SER A 59 -33.98 -0.42 -8.47
N ASP A 60 -34.95 0.02 -7.69
CA ASP A 60 -36.25 -0.66 -7.63
C ASP A 60 -37.00 -0.40 -8.95
N GLU A 61 -36.87 -1.35 -9.89
CA GLU A 61 -37.69 -1.41 -11.11
C GLU A 61 -39.09 -1.91 -10.75
N THR A 62 -39.89 -1.09 -10.05
CA THR A 62 -41.32 -1.37 -9.94
C THR A 62 -41.94 -1.02 -11.29
N TYR A 63 -42.20 -2.03 -12.13
CA TYR A 63 -42.83 -1.90 -13.44
C TYR A 63 -44.29 -1.43 -13.29
N ASN A 64 -44.46 -0.12 -13.13
CA ASN A 64 -45.76 0.50 -12.95
C ASN A 64 -46.26 0.93 -14.33
N TYR A 65 -47.16 0.15 -14.94
CA TYR A 65 -47.71 0.40 -16.29
C TYR A 65 -48.37 1.79 -16.46
N GLN A 66 -48.61 2.54 -15.39
CA GLN A 66 -49.07 3.95 -15.42
C GLN A 66 -47.94 4.99 -15.69
N SER A 67 -46.71 4.54 -15.97
CA SER A 67 -45.51 5.40 -16.11
C SER A 67 -45.12 5.73 -17.56
N GLU A 68 -45.69 5.08 -18.58
CA GLU A 68 -45.34 5.35 -19.98
C GLU A 68 -45.61 6.81 -20.40
N LEU A 69 -46.64 7.45 -19.83
CA LEU A 69 -46.95 8.87 -20.06
C LEU A 69 -46.05 9.83 -19.24
N ARG A 70 -45.32 9.33 -18.24
CA ARG A 70 -44.36 10.08 -17.40
C ARG A 70 -42.89 9.72 -17.70
N SER A 71 -42.65 8.89 -18.69
CA SER A 71 -41.35 8.32 -19.03
C SER A 71 -40.25 9.37 -19.20
N ASN A 72 -40.54 10.54 -19.79
CA ASN A 72 -39.55 11.63 -19.90
C ASN A 72 -39.17 12.31 -18.56
N PHE A 73 -40.03 12.27 -17.54
CA PHE A 73 -39.74 12.84 -16.21
C PHE A 73 -39.20 11.80 -15.21
N GLY A 74 -39.56 10.52 -15.38
CA GLY A 74 -39.16 9.44 -14.45
C GLY A 74 -37.70 8.99 -14.56
N TYR A 75 -37.08 9.10 -15.75
CA TYR A 75 -35.64 8.82 -15.88
C TYR A 75 -34.80 9.86 -15.12
N PHE A 76 -35.19 11.15 -15.17
CA PHE A 76 -34.46 12.22 -14.50
C PHE A 76 -34.42 12.04 -12.97
N SER A 77 -35.54 11.58 -12.35
CA SER A 77 -35.56 11.31 -10.91
C SER A 77 -34.64 10.15 -10.51
N GLN A 78 -34.58 9.08 -11.31
CA GLN A 78 -33.70 7.95 -11.03
C GLN A 78 -32.21 8.33 -11.14
N TYR A 79 -31.84 9.14 -12.13
CA TYR A 79 -30.49 9.68 -12.24
C TYR A 79 -30.14 10.59 -11.05
N ALA A 80 -31.05 11.46 -10.62
CA ALA A 80 -30.84 12.31 -9.46
C ALA A 80 -30.67 11.49 -8.16
N ASP A 81 -31.44 10.41 -7.99
CA ASP A 81 -31.32 9.51 -6.85
C ASP A 81 -29.98 8.77 -6.83
N ILE A 82 -29.52 8.29 -7.99
CA ILE A 82 -28.20 7.65 -8.14
C ILE A 82 -27.06 8.64 -7.82
N GLU A 83 -27.12 9.86 -8.34
CA GLU A 83 -26.13 10.89 -8.04
C GLU A 83 -26.12 11.26 -6.55
N ASN A 84 -27.30 11.32 -5.92
CA ASN A 84 -27.41 11.59 -4.50
C ASN A 84 -26.84 10.44 -3.65
N GLN A 85 -27.15 9.19 -3.98
CA GLN A 85 -26.58 8.02 -3.30
C GLN A 85 -25.06 7.96 -3.45
N LYS A 86 -24.54 8.24 -4.65
CA LYS A 86 -23.10 8.37 -4.88
C LYS A 86 -22.48 9.43 -3.98
N ARG A 87 -23.11 10.62 -3.91
CA ARG A 87 -22.66 11.73 -3.04
C ARG A 87 -22.63 11.35 -1.56
N ILE A 88 -23.68 10.66 -1.08
CA ILE A 88 -23.76 10.20 0.30
C ILE A 88 -22.66 9.16 0.60
N ILE A 89 -22.45 8.20 -0.29
CA ILE A 89 -21.41 7.17 -0.10
C ILE A 89 -20.00 7.78 -0.11
N THR A 90 -19.77 8.82 -0.91
CA THR A 90 -18.50 9.56 -0.96
C THR A 90 -18.44 10.75 0.01
N SER A 91 -19.40 10.86 0.94
CA SER A 91 -19.45 11.99 1.87
C SER A 91 -18.38 11.87 2.95
N TYR A 92 -17.92 13.01 3.45
CA TYR A 92 -16.94 13.08 4.53
C TYR A 92 -17.42 12.31 5.77
N ASP A 93 -18.64 12.55 6.24
CA ASP A 93 -19.19 11.92 7.45
C ASP A 93 -19.23 10.38 7.36
N LEU A 94 -19.51 9.82 6.19
CA LEU A 94 -19.54 8.37 6.01
C LEU A 94 -18.13 7.80 5.94
N ILE A 95 -17.21 8.49 5.25
CA ILE A 95 -15.79 8.11 5.18
C ILE A 95 -15.16 8.17 6.58
N ASP A 96 -15.44 9.23 7.34
CA ASP A 96 -14.93 9.46 8.69
C ASP A 96 -15.34 8.31 9.63
N LYS A 97 -16.63 8.01 9.70
CA LYS A 97 -17.15 6.86 10.48
C LYS A 97 -16.57 5.52 10.03
N ALA A 98 -16.32 5.34 8.73
CA ALA A 98 -15.72 4.11 8.22
C ALA A 98 -14.24 3.98 8.62
N VAL A 99 -13.49 5.09 8.58
CA VAL A 99 -12.09 5.17 9.02
C VAL A 99 -11.98 4.96 10.53
N GLU A 100 -12.87 5.59 11.31
CA GLU A 100 -12.96 5.44 12.76
C GLU A 100 -13.17 3.97 13.17
N ARG A 101 -14.10 3.27 12.51
CA ARG A 101 -14.36 1.83 12.75
C ARG A 101 -13.19 0.92 12.38
N LEU A 102 -12.35 1.33 11.43
CA LEU A 102 -11.20 0.55 11.00
C LEU A 102 -10.00 0.70 11.95
N ASN A 103 -10.03 1.71 12.84
CA ASN A 103 -8.99 2.02 13.83
C ASN A 103 -7.57 2.01 13.25
N LEU A 104 -7.37 2.73 12.14
CA LEU A 104 -6.08 2.81 11.41
C LEU A 104 -5.01 3.68 12.10
N ASN A 105 -5.27 4.14 13.32
CA ASN A 105 -4.45 5.11 14.03
C ASN A 105 -3.04 4.57 14.34
N VAL A 106 -2.90 3.24 14.52
CA VAL A 106 -1.62 2.59 14.86
C VAL A 106 -1.24 1.58 13.78
N GLY A 107 -0.05 1.77 13.20
CA GLY A 107 0.54 0.84 12.24
C GLY A 107 1.57 -0.08 12.88
N TYR A 108 1.33 -1.39 12.86
CA TYR A 108 2.25 -2.38 13.40
C TYR A 108 3.27 -2.84 12.36
N PHE A 109 4.55 -2.83 12.73
CA PHE A 109 5.64 -3.28 11.86
C PHE A 109 6.58 -4.21 12.61
N ILE A 110 6.85 -5.38 12.03
CA ILE A 110 7.96 -6.24 12.46
C ILE A 110 9.20 -5.79 11.71
N GLN A 111 10.20 -5.31 12.45
CA GLN A 111 11.51 -4.98 11.90
C GLN A 111 12.44 -6.19 11.99
N GLY A 112 12.65 -6.86 10.85
CA GLY A 112 13.74 -7.83 10.71
C GLY A 112 15.05 -7.14 10.34
N ARG A 113 16.15 -7.90 10.36
CA ARG A 113 17.49 -7.42 9.95
C ARG A 113 17.55 -6.91 8.50
N TRP A 114 16.69 -7.46 7.63
CA TRP A 114 16.78 -7.28 6.18
C TRP A 114 15.50 -6.72 5.53
N LYS A 115 14.33 -6.87 6.17
CA LYS A 115 13.04 -6.39 5.65
C LYS A 115 12.15 -5.96 6.82
N ARG A 116 11.41 -4.87 6.63
CA ARG A 116 10.30 -4.47 7.51
C ARG A 116 9.01 -5.02 6.93
N LYS A 117 8.21 -5.69 7.74
CA LYS A 117 6.91 -6.24 7.33
C LYS A 117 5.81 -5.58 8.14
N LYS A 118 4.83 -4.98 7.45
CA LYS A 118 3.60 -4.48 8.09
C LYS A 118 2.75 -5.67 8.53
N VAL A 119 2.23 -5.62 9.75
CA VAL A 119 1.34 -6.64 10.32
C VAL A 119 0.02 -5.96 10.66
N PRO A 120 -1.14 -6.60 10.46
CA PRO A 120 -2.43 -5.99 10.74
C PRO A 120 -2.67 -5.72 12.24
N SER A 121 -2.26 -6.63 13.12
CA SER A 121 -2.39 -6.49 14.58
C SER A 121 -1.45 -7.47 15.29
N PHE A 122 -1.09 -7.15 16.54
CA PHE A 122 -0.45 -8.09 17.47
C PHE A 122 -1.46 -8.54 18.53
N PRO A 123 -1.88 -9.82 18.54
CA PRO A 123 -2.90 -10.31 19.49
C PRO A 123 -2.49 -10.19 20.96
N ALA A 124 -1.18 -10.12 21.25
CA ALA A 124 -0.63 -10.11 22.60
C ALA A 124 -0.34 -8.69 23.12
N LEU A 125 -0.62 -7.64 22.33
CA LEU A 125 -0.23 -6.27 22.65
C LEU A 125 -1.31 -5.31 22.18
N GLU A 126 -2.10 -4.80 23.13
CA GLU A 126 -3.07 -3.74 22.89
C GLU A 126 -2.43 -2.40 23.25
N ILE A 127 -2.21 -1.55 22.25
CA ILE A 127 -1.64 -0.22 22.45
C ILE A 127 -2.76 0.80 22.25
N SER A 128 -3.26 1.37 23.33
CA SER A 128 -4.15 2.53 23.31
C SER A 128 -3.32 3.80 23.46
N VAL A 129 -3.37 4.68 22.47
CA VAL A 129 -2.72 5.98 22.52
C VAL A 129 -3.82 7.03 22.53
N ASP A 130 -3.84 7.87 23.56
CA ASP A 130 -4.72 9.03 23.60
C ASP A 130 -4.08 10.17 22.80
N TRP A 131 -4.57 10.38 21.58
CA TRP A 131 -3.99 11.36 20.66
C TRP A 131 -4.39 12.80 20.99
N GLU A 132 -5.45 13.01 21.79
CA GLU A 132 -5.89 14.34 22.20
C GLU A 132 -4.91 14.98 23.19
N GLU A 133 -4.26 14.17 24.03
CA GLU A 133 -3.24 14.63 24.98
C GLU A 133 -1.84 14.75 24.36
N LEU A 134 -1.61 14.12 23.19
CA LEU A 134 -0.32 14.10 22.49
C LEU A 134 -0.21 15.24 21.45
N GLU A 135 -0.36 16.48 21.91
CA GLU A 135 -0.06 17.65 21.06
C GLU A 135 1.40 17.59 20.56
N GLY A 136 1.58 17.42 19.25
CA GLY A 136 2.90 17.53 18.60
C GLY A 136 3.67 16.22 18.36
N THR A 137 3.09 15.04 18.67
CA THR A 137 3.78 13.74 18.56
C THR A 137 3.24 12.86 17.42
N LEU A 138 2.58 13.45 16.43
CA LEU A 138 2.07 12.74 15.27
C LEU A 138 3.25 12.18 14.45
N ASN A 139 3.20 10.88 14.15
CA ASN A 139 4.18 10.14 13.33
C ASN A 139 5.55 9.86 14.00
N ILE A 140 5.62 9.80 15.33
CA ILE A 140 6.83 9.32 16.01
C ILE A 140 6.82 7.78 16.07
N PRO A 141 7.82 7.09 15.49
CA PRO A 141 7.87 5.64 15.56
C PRO A 141 8.24 5.19 16.98
N ILE A 142 7.31 4.52 17.65
CA ILE A 142 7.58 3.84 18.91
C ILE A 142 8.19 2.47 18.59
N LYS A 143 9.43 2.23 19.03
CA LYS A 143 10.10 0.94 18.90
C LYS A 143 9.91 0.15 20.19
N LEU A 144 9.45 -1.08 20.04
CA LEU A 144 9.36 -2.06 21.12
C LEU A 144 10.34 -3.18 20.83
N GLU A 145 11.30 -3.38 21.72
CA GLU A 145 12.29 -4.46 21.65
C GLU A 145 12.11 -5.38 22.87
N ILE A 146 11.78 -6.64 22.62
CA ILE A 146 11.71 -7.66 23.68
C ILE A 146 13.14 -8.06 24.00
N ILE A 147 13.64 -7.69 25.18
CA ILE A 147 14.99 -8.05 25.64
C ILE A 147 14.96 -9.47 26.22
N ASP A 148 13.95 -9.79 27.02
CA ASP A 148 13.81 -11.07 27.72
C ASP A 148 12.33 -11.40 27.97
N TYR A 149 12.02 -12.64 28.40
CA TYR A 149 10.67 -13.09 28.78
C TYR A 149 10.01 -12.22 29.85
N ARG A 150 10.81 -11.44 30.59
CA ARG A 150 10.38 -10.57 31.69
C ARG A 150 10.69 -9.10 31.46
N SER A 151 11.20 -8.67 30.29
CA SER A 151 11.47 -7.25 30.07
C SER A 151 11.33 -6.81 28.62
N VAL A 152 10.71 -5.64 28.43
CA VAL A 152 10.55 -4.95 27.15
C VAL A 152 11.19 -3.58 27.26
N ARG A 153 11.96 -3.24 26.22
CA ARG A 153 12.46 -1.90 26.00
C ARG A 153 11.50 -1.16 25.08
N LEU A 154 11.08 0.00 25.53
CA LEU A 154 10.29 0.94 24.77
C LEU A 154 11.19 2.15 24.48
N GLU A 155 11.39 2.42 23.18
CA GLU A 155 12.20 3.54 22.71
C GLU A 155 11.33 4.45 21.83
N TYR A 156 11.28 5.74 22.16
CA TYR A 156 10.65 6.76 21.34
C TYR A 156 11.51 8.02 21.31
N GLU A 157 11.39 8.80 20.24
CA GLU A 157 12.07 10.07 20.09
C GLU A 157 11.07 11.19 20.37
N LEU A 158 11.32 12.03 21.37
CA LEU A 158 10.47 13.17 21.70
C LEU A 158 11.31 14.44 21.63
N ASN A 159 10.94 15.37 20.74
CA ASN A 159 11.65 16.63 20.53
C ASN A 159 13.17 16.47 20.28
N GLY A 160 13.57 15.45 19.52
CA GLY A 160 14.98 15.17 19.19
C GLY A 160 15.77 14.46 20.30
N THR A 161 15.12 14.09 21.41
CA THR A 161 15.74 13.30 22.48
C THR A 161 15.17 11.89 22.48
N ILE A 162 16.05 10.88 22.38
CA ILE A 162 15.65 9.47 22.46
C ILE A 162 15.44 9.13 23.94
N GLN A 163 14.22 8.74 24.30
CA GLN A 163 13.90 8.21 25.62
C GLN A 163 13.77 6.69 25.52
N SER A 164 14.45 5.98 26.41
CA SER A 164 14.46 4.53 26.47
C SER A 164 14.03 4.08 27.86
N PHE A 165 12.90 3.37 27.93
CA PHE A 165 12.35 2.83 29.16
C PHE A 165 12.39 1.31 29.10
N ILE A 166 12.76 0.68 30.21
CA ILE A 166 12.71 -0.78 30.36
C ILE A 166 11.57 -1.09 31.32
N TYR A 167 10.56 -1.79 30.84
CA TYR A 167 9.43 -2.24 31.64
C TYR A 167 9.54 -3.74 31.90
N PRO A 168 9.37 -4.18 33.15
CA PRO A 168 9.25 -5.61 33.45
C PRO A 168 7.90 -6.14 32.93
N LEU A 169 7.92 -7.27 32.21
CA LEU A 169 6.71 -8.03 31.88
C LEU A 169 6.43 -9.03 33.00
N GLY A 170 5.26 -8.87 33.61
CA GLY A 170 4.76 -9.76 34.66
C GLY A 170 5.15 -9.28 36.04
N ASP A 171 4.33 -8.40 36.60
CA ASP A 171 4.04 -8.35 38.02
C ASP A 171 2.52 -8.12 38.16
N ASN A 172 1.82 -9.21 38.46
CA ASN A 172 0.54 -9.21 39.16
C ASN A 172 0.78 -9.88 40.51
#